data_AF-K1RUZ5-F1
#
_entry.id   AF-K1RUZ5-F1
#
_cell.length_a   1.000
_cell.length_b   1.000
_cell.length_c   1.000
_cell.angle_alpha   90.00
_cell.angle_beta   90.00
_cell.angle_gamma   90.00
#
_symmetry.space_group_name_H-M   'P 1'
#
loop_
_entity.id
_entity.type
_entity.pdbx_description
1 polymer ?
#
loop_
_entity_poly.entity_id
_entity_poly.type
_entity_poly.pdbx_seq_one_letter_code
_entity_poly.pdbx_strand_id
1 'polypeptide(L)'
;FYAIKLQKLPAAVRWGLAVLCAAVCGVLWAYYWRVFFGLDNRVSPLVVVLGCAAFLEVCLLAGYCVRRFAKGFAAKGAVCIFLCGLLFAFANPPLQTPDEADHYLRTYAISTGHFDFDASRTYPDDVAYLLEAFPGAWVNAHTSAGVGTDPDTGAEKAYNTAGYALKQYGKEGAVQSMADSFALYRAHDVRDSVPDPVSEPVSFLVIPFLPGAVGMALARLLGFGALGCLYGGRIINLLAYTLLCALALAKAERYRPAFAAIMLLPMSLFMGASLSYDATLLGCYYLMLALLTRKEWNTQTAGIYTAACIFVNIAKPYLNLLWVLPIFLVAKREWHAKGRRPLWALGGFGGAMAVTLLTEWYGTAFRYNYPMIERQGGSTVNGGEQLAFVLRNPLRTIAAFWGTLGENDFFIGQLGLFGWKDLLL
;
A
#
# COMPACT_ATOMS: atom_id res chain seq x y z
N PHE A 1 -8.44 -2.65 34.72
CA PHE A 1 -9.22 -2.77 33.48
C PHE A 1 -9.70 -4.20 33.30
N TYR A 2 -10.95 -4.48 33.66
CA TYR A 2 -11.62 -5.75 33.37
C TYR A 2 -11.88 -5.82 31.86
N ALA A 3 -10.96 -6.40 31.09
CA ALA A 3 -11.26 -6.78 29.71
C ALA A 3 -12.32 -7.89 29.78
N ILE A 4 -13.58 -7.54 29.50
CA ILE A 4 -14.65 -8.51 29.32
C ILE A 4 -14.17 -9.50 28.25
N LYS A 5 -13.87 -10.74 28.67
CA LYS A 5 -13.59 -11.80 27.71
C LYS A 5 -14.88 -11.98 26.92
N LEU A 6 -14.91 -11.49 25.68
CA LEU A 6 -16.04 -11.65 24.73
C LEU A 6 -16.55 -13.09 24.67
N GLN A 7 -15.69 -14.08 24.93
CA GLN A 7 -16.05 -15.51 25.03
C GLN A 7 -17.01 -15.87 26.17
N LYS A 8 -17.14 -15.04 27.21
CA LYS A 8 -18.05 -15.24 28.35
C LYS A 8 -19.46 -14.68 28.09
N LEU A 9 -19.66 -13.94 27.00
CA LEU A 9 -20.98 -13.42 26.65
C LEU A 9 -21.88 -14.55 26.12
N PRO A 10 -23.20 -14.50 26.40
CA PRO A 10 -24.17 -15.41 25.81
C PRO A 10 -24.01 -15.46 24.29
N ALA A 11 -24.25 -16.62 23.69
CA ALA A 11 -24.14 -16.79 22.23
C ALA A 11 -24.99 -15.75 21.48
N ALA A 12 -26.22 -15.50 21.94
CA ALA A 12 -27.11 -14.49 21.39
C ALA A 12 -26.51 -13.07 21.40
N VAL A 13 -25.82 -12.67 22.48
CA VAL A 13 -25.19 -11.34 22.58
C VAL A 13 -23.98 -11.23 21.65
N ARG A 14 -23.20 -12.30 21.50
CA ARG A 14 -22.07 -12.33 20.54
C ARG A 14 -22.54 -12.25 19.10
N TRP A 15 -23.60 -12.98 18.75
CA TRP A 15 -24.21 -12.91 17.43
C TRP A 15 -24.87 -11.54 17.19
N GLY A 16 -25.55 -10.98 18.19
CA GLY A 16 -26.11 -9.62 18.12
C GLY A 16 -25.04 -8.55 17.87
N LEU A 17 -23.91 -8.62 18.58
CA LEU A 17 -22.76 -7.74 18.35
C LEU A 17 -22.15 -7.93 16.95
N ALA A 18 -22.01 -9.18 16.50
CA ALA A 18 -21.50 -9.47 15.15
C ALA A 18 -22.42 -8.91 14.05
N VAL A 19 -23.73 -9.08 14.20
CA VAL A 19 -24.75 -8.52 13.28
C VAL A 19 -24.72 -7.00 13.32
N LEU A 20 -24.63 -6.37 14.50
CA LEU A 20 -24.51 -4.92 14.62
C LEU A 20 -23.25 -4.39 13.94
N CYS A 21 -22.09 -4.98 14.21
CA CYS A 21 -20.84 -4.61 13.54
C CYS A 21 -20.96 -4.77 12.02
N ALA A 22 -21.54 -5.87 11.56
CA ALA A 22 -21.70 -6.13 10.14
C ALA A 22 -22.70 -5.15 9.50
N ALA A 23 -23.78 -4.76 10.19
CA ALA A 23 -24.73 -3.74 9.75
C ALA A 23 -24.07 -2.35 9.66
N VAL A 24 -23.28 -1.96 10.65
CA VAL A 24 -22.49 -0.72 10.61
C VAL A 24 -21.50 -0.74 9.45
N CYS A 25 -20.78 -1.86 9.24
CA CYS A 25 -19.91 -2.01 8.08
C CYS A 25 -20.67 -1.93 6.76
N GLY A 26 -21.87 -2.50 6.69
CA GLY A 26 -22.75 -2.41 5.52
C GLY A 26 -23.19 -0.97 5.23
N VAL A 27 -23.58 -0.21 6.24
CA VAL A 27 -23.95 1.22 6.10
C VAL A 27 -22.75 2.05 5.68
N LEU A 28 -21.59 1.86 6.30
CA LEU A 28 -20.35 2.56 5.92
C LEU A 28 -19.92 2.22 4.49
N TRP A 29 -20.07 0.95 4.08
CA TRP A 29 -19.82 0.51 2.72
C TRP A 29 -20.80 1.18 1.73
N ALA A 30 -22.11 1.18 2.02
CA ALA A 30 -23.11 1.86 1.20
C ALA A 30 -22.77 3.34 1.03
N TYR A 31 -22.51 4.03 2.13
CA TYR A 31 -22.19 5.45 2.12
C TYR A 31 -20.93 5.74 1.31
N TYR A 32 -19.87 4.94 1.52
CA TYR A 32 -18.62 5.06 0.78
C TYR A 32 -18.84 4.94 -0.73
N TRP A 33 -19.48 3.85 -1.19
CA TRP A 33 -19.73 3.64 -2.61
C TRP A 33 -20.66 4.70 -3.20
N ARG A 34 -21.64 5.15 -2.43
CA ARG A 34 -22.61 6.15 -2.87
C ARG A 34 -21.96 7.52 -3.11
N VAL A 35 -21.20 8.01 -2.13
CA VAL A 35 -20.58 9.34 -2.17
C VAL A 35 -19.33 9.33 -3.05
N PHE A 36 -18.44 8.37 -2.85
CA PHE A 36 -17.14 8.33 -3.52
C PHE A 36 -17.24 8.00 -5.01
N PHE A 37 -18.15 7.08 -5.37
CA PHE A 37 -18.37 6.75 -6.79
C PHE A 37 -19.48 7.58 -7.43
N GLY A 38 -20.10 8.54 -6.71
CA GLY A 38 -21.14 9.42 -7.25
C GLY A 38 -22.38 8.66 -7.74
N LEU A 39 -22.77 7.59 -7.06
CA LEU A 39 -23.86 6.70 -7.48
C LEU A 39 -25.27 7.24 -7.15
N ASP A 40 -25.36 8.31 -6.36
CA ASP A 40 -26.61 8.87 -5.80
C ASP A 40 -27.72 9.11 -6.83
N ASN A 41 -27.36 9.52 -8.05
CA ASN A 41 -28.32 9.78 -9.15
C ASN A 41 -28.35 8.67 -10.22
N ARG A 42 -27.53 7.62 -10.07
CA ARG A 42 -27.28 6.60 -11.11
C ARG A 42 -27.77 5.21 -10.72
N VAL A 43 -27.92 4.95 -9.42
CA VAL A 43 -28.25 3.62 -8.90
C VAL A 43 -29.38 3.74 -7.87
N SER A 44 -30.38 2.87 -7.95
CA SER A 44 -31.49 2.94 -7.01
C SER A 44 -31.03 2.62 -5.57
N PRO A 45 -31.60 3.29 -4.55
CA PRO A 45 -31.28 2.98 -3.15
C PRO A 45 -31.48 1.50 -2.79
N LEU A 46 -32.42 0.83 -3.46
CA LEU A 46 -32.68 -0.60 -3.29
C LEU A 46 -31.47 -1.47 -3.69
N VAL A 47 -30.81 -1.15 -4.82
CA VAL A 47 -29.62 -1.88 -5.28
C VAL A 47 -28.47 -1.72 -4.29
N VAL A 48 -28.30 -0.52 -3.73
CA VAL A 48 -27.30 -0.25 -2.69
C VAL A 48 -27.57 -1.08 -1.43
N VAL A 49 -28.82 -1.09 -0.95
CA VAL A 49 -29.23 -1.87 0.24
C VAL A 49 -29.06 -3.38 0.02
N LEU A 50 -29.47 -3.90 -1.14
CA LEU A 50 -29.27 -5.30 -1.50
C LEU A 50 -27.78 -5.66 -1.58
N GLY A 51 -26.94 -4.76 -2.10
CA GLY A 51 -25.48 -4.90 -2.10
C GLY A 51 -24.91 -5.00 -0.69
N CYS A 52 -25.37 -4.15 0.25
CA CYS A 52 -24.98 -4.23 1.66
C CYS A 52 -25.40 -5.54 2.31
N ALA A 53 -26.61 -6.01 2.05
CA ALA A 53 -27.12 -7.26 2.60
C ALA A 53 -26.31 -8.47 2.10
N ALA A 54 -26.06 -8.53 0.78
CA ALA A 54 -25.23 -9.58 0.18
C ALA A 54 -23.80 -9.55 0.72
N PHE A 55 -23.22 -8.35 0.87
CA PHE A 55 -21.90 -8.17 1.47
C PHE A 55 -21.85 -8.68 2.92
N LEU A 56 -22.89 -8.41 3.69
CA LEU A 56 -23.02 -8.86 5.07
C LEU A 56 -23.08 -10.39 5.17
N GLU A 57 -23.83 -11.04 4.28
CA GLU A 57 -23.89 -12.50 4.19
C GLU A 57 -22.53 -13.11 3.84
N VAL A 58 -21.80 -12.51 2.88
CA VAL A 58 -20.44 -12.93 2.51
C VAL A 58 -19.49 -12.79 3.71
N CYS A 59 -19.55 -11.69 4.46
CA CYS A 59 -18.76 -11.50 5.67
C CYS A 59 -19.06 -12.55 6.76
N LEU A 60 -20.34 -12.90 6.96
CA LEU A 60 -20.74 -13.92 7.92
C LEU A 60 -20.28 -15.32 7.48
N LEU A 61 -20.44 -15.66 6.20
CA LEU A 61 -19.98 -16.93 5.63
C LEU A 61 -18.45 -17.05 5.73
N ALA A 62 -17.73 -15.98 5.39
CA ALA A 62 -16.30 -15.91 5.56
C ALA A 62 -15.87 -16.13 7.02
N GLY A 63 -16.53 -15.45 7.97
CA GLY A 63 -16.28 -15.63 9.40
C GLY A 63 -16.54 -17.08 9.86
N TYR A 64 -17.60 -17.71 9.34
CA TYR A 64 -17.90 -19.12 9.56
C TYR A 64 -16.80 -20.04 9.01
N CYS A 65 -16.39 -19.85 7.75
CA CYS A 65 -15.34 -20.63 7.09
C CYS A 65 -13.99 -20.49 7.82
N VAL A 66 -13.61 -19.28 8.23
CA VAL A 66 -12.41 -19.04 9.06
C VAL A 66 -12.49 -19.84 10.35
N ARG A 67 -13.64 -19.81 11.03
CA ARG A 67 -13.83 -20.54 12.29
C ARG A 67 -13.76 -22.05 12.08
N ARG A 68 -14.30 -22.55 10.97
CA ARG A 68 -14.45 -23.99 10.67
C ARG A 68 -13.19 -24.64 10.12
N PHE A 69 -12.43 -23.93 9.27
CA PHE A 69 -11.33 -24.49 8.48
C PHE A 69 -9.95 -23.97 8.89
N ALA A 70 -9.82 -22.71 9.35
CA ALA A 70 -8.52 -22.16 9.74
C ALA A 70 -8.14 -22.59 11.18
N LYS A 71 -7.13 -23.46 11.28
CA LYS A 71 -6.62 -23.95 12.57
C LYS A 71 -5.43 -23.11 13.05
N GLY A 72 -5.48 -22.68 14.31
CA GLY A 72 -4.42 -21.87 14.93
C GLY A 72 -4.57 -20.36 14.66
N PHE A 73 -3.82 -19.56 15.44
CA PHE A 73 -3.94 -18.10 15.41
C PHE A 73 -3.43 -17.52 14.09
N ALA A 74 -2.28 -18.00 13.59
CA ALA A 74 -1.67 -17.49 12.37
C ALA A 74 -2.55 -17.74 11.13
N ALA A 75 -3.15 -18.92 10.99
CA ALA A 75 -4.05 -19.23 9.87
C ALA A 75 -5.31 -18.35 9.92
N LYS A 76 -5.91 -18.16 11.10
CA LYS A 76 -7.06 -17.25 11.26
C LYS A 76 -6.69 -15.81 10.92
N GLY A 77 -5.54 -15.33 11.41
CA GLY A 77 -5.02 -14.01 11.09
C GLY A 77 -4.79 -13.83 9.60
N ALA A 78 -4.17 -14.81 8.93
CA ALA A 78 -3.92 -14.79 7.50
C ALA A 78 -5.21 -14.69 6.67
N VAL A 79 -6.22 -15.52 6.98
CA VAL A 79 -7.49 -15.45 6.27
C VAL A 79 -8.20 -14.12 6.53
N CYS A 80 -8.19 -13.60 7.77
CA CYS A 80 -8.75 -12.27 8.04
C CYS A 80 -8.02 -11.16 7.25
N ILE A 81 -6.68 -11.16 7.24
CA ILE A 81 -5.86 -10.19 6.49
C ILE A 81 -6.19 -10.24 5.00
N PHE A 82 -6.25 -11.45 4.43
CA PHE A 82 -6.56 -11.62 3.02
C PHE A 82 -7.97 -11.14 2.67
N LEU A 83 -8.98 -11.53 3.45
CA LEU A 83 -10.36 -11.14 3.19
C LEU A 83 -10.57 -9.64 3.36
N CYS A 84 -10.05 -9.03 4.43
CA CYS A 84 -10.12 -7.58 4.62
C CYS A 84 -9.33 -6.84 3.53
N GLY A 85 -8.15 -7.34 3.16
CA GLY A 85 -7.36 -6.77 2.07
C GLY A 85 -8.05 -6.87 0.71
N LEU A 86 -8.81 -7.94 0.43
CA LEU A 86 -9.58 -8.06 -0.80
C LEU A 86 -10.63 -6.95 -0.89
N LEU A 87 -11.24 -6.56 0.24
CA LEU A 87 -12.13 -5.39 0.27
C LEU A 87 -11.40 -4.14 -0.19
N PHE A 88 -10.18 -3.91 0.32
CA PHE A 88 -9.35 -2.78 -0.11
C PHE A 88 -8.94 -2.87 -1.58
N ALA A 89 -8.65 -4.06 -2.11
CA ALA A 89 -8.24 -4.23 -3.51
C ALA A 89 -9.30 -3.74 -4.50
N PHE A 90 -10.59 -3.90 -4.15
CA PHE A 90 -11.73 -3.49 -4.97
C PHE A 90 -12.36 -2.15 -4.55
N ALA A 91 -12.32 -1.81 -3.27
CA ALA A 91 -12.83 -0.53 -2.78
C ALA A 91 -11.89 0.62 -3.18
N ASN A 92 -10.58 0.38 -3.16
CA ASN A 92 -9.62 1.37 -3.64
C ASN A 92 -9.79 1.51 -5.17
N PRO A 93 -10.12 2.69 -5.68
CA PRO A 93 -10.29 2.85 -7.11
C PRO A 93 -8.98 2.63 -7.88
N PRO A 94 -9.06 2.41 -9.19
CA PRO A 94 -7.87 2.21 -10.01
C PRO A 94 -6.87 3.36 -9.89
N LEU A 95 -5.59 3.01 -9.72
CA LEU A 95 -4.44 3.92 -9.72
C LEU A 95 -4.44 5.01 -8.62
N GLN A 96 -5.19 4.82 -7.53
CA GLN A 96 -5.33 5.82 -6.46
C GLN A 96 -4.32 5.69 -5.32
N THR A 97 -3.61 4.57 -5.21
CA THR A 97 -2.50 4.46 -4.25
C THR A 97 -1.35 5.38 -4.71
N PRO A 98 -0.56 5.97 -3.79
CA PRO A 98 0.62 6.75 -4.15
C PRO A 98 1.50 6.01 -5.17
N ASP A 99 1.85 6.71 -6.24
CA ASP A 99 2.69 6.26 -7.36
C ASP A 99 2.19 4.96 -8.04
N GLU A 100 0.90 4.60 -7.87
CA GLU A 100 0.38 3.33 -8.37
C GLU A 100 0.35 3.24 -9.90
N ALA A 101 0.25 4.37 -10.61
CA ALA A 101 0.42 4.43 -12.05
C ALA A 101 1.81 3.95 -12.49
N ASP A 102 2.87 4.47 -11.86
CA ASP A 102 4.25 4.05 -12.14
C ASP A 102 4.49 2.61 -11.71
N HIS A 103 3.96 2.21 -10.55
CA HIS A 103 4.00 0.82 -10.11
C HIS A 103 3.28 -0.11 -11.08
N TYR A 104 2.13 0.30 -11.63
CA TYR A 104 1.37 -0.45 -12.60
C TYR A 104 2.17 -0.66 -13.89
N LEU A 105 2.69 0.41 -14.48
CA LEU A 105 3.45 0.33 -15.72
C LEU A 105 4.71 -0.53 -15.54
N ARG A 106 5.48 -0.32 -14.47
CA ARG A 106 6.67 -1.14 -14.20
C ARG A 106 6.31 -2.61 -13.97
N THR A 107 5.26 -2.88 -13.20
CA THR A 107 4.79 -4.25 -12.97
C THR A 107 4.31 -4.90 -14.27
N TYR A 108 3.69 -4.12 -15.17
CA TYR A 108 3.26 -4.58 -16.47
C TYR A 108 4.46 -4.98 -17.34
N ALA A 109 5.51 -4.16 -17.44
CA ALA A 109 6.74 -4.51 -18.16
C ALA A 109 7.38 -5.80 -17.62
N ILE A 110 7.49 -5.93 -16.30
CA ILE A 110 8.03 -7.14 -15.66
C ILE A 110 7.19 -8.37 -16.02
N SER A 111 5.86 -8.21 -16.05
CA SER A 111 4.94 -9.30 -16.37
C SER A 111 5.01 -9.77 -17.83
N THR A 112 5.55 -8.95 -18.74
CA THR A 112 5.81 -9.32 -20.14
C THR A 112 7.25 -9.80 -20.36
N GLY A 113 8.04 -9.95 -19.29
CA GLY A 113 9.41 -10.45 -19.35
C GLY A 113 10.47 -9.37 -19.53
N HIS A 114 10.08 -8.10 -19.46
CA HIS A 114 11.01 -6.98 -19.56
C HIS A 114 11.50 -6.55 -18.17
N PHE A 115 12.75 -6.90 -17.86
CA PHE A 115 13.42 -6.52 -16.62
C PHE A 115 14.35 -5.31 -16.80
N ASP A 116 14.72 -5.03 -18.05
CA ASP A 116 15.39 -3.82 -18.50
C ASP A 116 14.43 -2.62 -18.49
N PHE A 117 14.96 -1.44 -18.75
CA PHE A 117 14.17 -0.23 -19.01
C PHE A 117 14.46 0.28 -20.41
N ASP A 118 13.40 0.69 -21.09
CA ASP A 118 13.45 1.33 -22.38
C ASP A 118 12.47 2.51 -22.39
N ALA A 119 13.01 3.73 -22.49
CA ALA A 119 12.21 4.96 -22.49
C ALA A 119 11.27 5.06 -23.70
N SER A 120 11.58 4.35 -24.78
CA SER A 120 10.76 4.33 -26.00
C SER A 120 9.71 3.22 -25.99
N ARG A 121 9.75 2.33 -25.00
CA ARG A 121 8.80 1.23 -24.86
C ARG A 121 7.42 1.77 -24.51
N THR A 122 6.49 1.54 -25.42
CA THR A 122 5.07 1.81 -25.22
C THR A 122 4.32 0.57 -24.75
N TYR A 123 3.12 0.79 -24.22
CA TYR A 123 2.19 -0.26 -23.81
C TYR A 123 1.01 -0.35 -24.79
N PRO A 124 0.22 -1.44 -24.75
CA PRO A 124 -1.00 -1.51 -25.54
C PRO A 124 -1.97 -0.37 -25.22
N ASP A 125 -2.80 0.02 -26.19
CA ASP A 125 -3.68 1.18 -26.09
C ASP A 125 -4.64 1.10 -24.89
N ASP A 126 -5.07 -0.11 -24.50
CA ASP A 126 -5.92 -0.37 -23.32
C ASP A 126 -5.29 0.10 -21.99
N VAL A 127 -3.96 0.14 -21.93
CA VAL A 127 -3.21 0.70 -20.80
C VAL A 127 -3.28 2.22 -20.82
N ALA A 128 -3.08 2.85 -21.98
CA ALA A 128 -3.21 4.30 -22.12
C ALA A 128 -4.64 4.78 -21.78
N TYR A 129 -5.66 4.07 -22.26
CA TYR A 129 -7.06 4.33 -21.88
C TYR A 129 -7.30 4.22 -20.37
N LEU A 130 -6.66 3.26 -19.69
CA LEU A 130 -6.77 3.11 -18.24
C LEU A 130 -6.14 4.30 -17.51
N LEU A 131 -4.92 4.68 -17.87
CA LEU A 131 -4.19 5.78 -17.23
C LEU A 131 -4.85 7.14 -17.49
N GLU A 132 -5.39 7.36 -18.67
CA GLU A 132 -6.15 8.58 -18.98
C GLU A 132 -7.46 8.63 -18.18
N ALA A 133 -8.20 7.53 -18.11
CA ALA A 133 -9.46 7.48 -17.37
C ALA A 133 -9.26 7.62 -15.85
N PHE A 134 -8.12 7.15 -15.35
CA PHE A 134 -7.73 7.21 -13.95
C PHE A 134 -6.34 7.85 -13.84
N PRO A 135 -6.21 9.18 -13.89
CA PRO A 135 -4.92 9.89 -13.93
C PRO A 135 -4.08 9.77 -12.64
N GLY A 136 -4.45 8.85 -11.74
CA GLY A 136 -3.89 8.68 -10.42
C GLY A 136 -4.19 9.84 -9.47
N ALA A 137 -3.96 9.61 -8.18
CA ALA A 137 -3.96 10.67 -7.18
C ALA A 137 -5.18 11.63 -7.22
N TRP A 138 -6.41 11.08 -7.31
CA TRP A 138 -7.64 11.86 -7.13
C TRP A 138 -7.60 12.70 -5.84
N VAL A 139 -6.83 12.26 -4.85
CA VAL A 139 -6.74 12.90 -3.54
C VAL A 139 -5.61 13.94 -3.44
N ASN A 140 -4.49 13.76 -4.16
CA ASN A 140 -3.23 14.41 -3.78
C ASN A 140 -2.52 15.27 -4.86
N ALA A 141 -2.72 15.06 -6.17
CA ALA A 141 -1.87 15.74 -7.18
C ALA A 141 -2.60 16.75 -8.08
N HIS A 142 -3.92 16.65 -8.22
CA HIS A 142 -4.74 17.61 -8.96
C HIS A 142 -5.77 18.23 -8.03
N THR A 143 -5.28 19.10 -7.17
CA THR A 143 -6.07 19.94 -6.27
C THR A 143 -6.42 21.21 -7.02
N SER A 144 -7.71 21.41 -7.35
CA SER A 144 -8.18 22.76 -7.65
C SER A 144 -8.14 23.55 -6.35
N ALA A 145 -7.20 24.48 -6.28
CA ALA A 145 -7.12 25.49 -5.23
C ALA A 145 -7.43 26.84 -5.88
N GLY A 146 -8.32 27.61 -5.26
CA GLY A 146 -8.75 28.89 -5.80
C GLY A 146 -9.55 29.69 -4.78
N VAL A 147 -10.14 30.79 -5.23
CA VAL A 147 -10.98 31.65 -4.40
C VAL A 147 -12.43 31.50 -4.87
N GLY A 148 -13.28 30.98 -3.99
CA GLY A 148 -14.71 30.80 -4.17
C GLY A 148 -15.48 31.87 -3.41
N THR A 149 -16.81 31.86 -3.50
CA THR A 149 -17.67 32.82 -2.79
C THR A 149 -18.52 32.04 -1.79
N ASP A 150 -18.42 32.39 -0.50
CA ASP A 150 -19.18 31.76 0.58
C ASP A 150 -20.68 32.05 0.37
N PRO A 151 -21.54 31.02 0.27
CA PRO A 151 -22.94 31.19 -0.14
C PRO A 151 -23.80 31.90 0.92
N ASP A 152 -23.39 31.89 2.18
CA ASP A 152 -24.14 32.50 3.28
C ASP A 152 -23.72 33.94 3.54
N THR A 153 -22.46 34.27 3.25
CA THR A 153 -21.87 35.58 3.59
C THR A 153 -21.47 36.41 2.37
N GLY A 154 -21.42 35.81 1.17
CA GLY A 154 -20.98 36.46 -0.06
C GLY A 154 -19.48 36.77 -0.11
N ALA A 155 -18.71 36.37 0.91
CA ALA A 155 -17.29 36.68 1.03
C ALA A 155 -16.43 35.77 0.15
N GLU A 156 -15.31 36.30 -0.35
CA GLU A 156 -14.29 35.48 -1.00
C GLU A 156 -13.64 34.53 0.02
N LYS A 157 -13.68 33.23 -0.27
CA LYS A 157 -13.14 32.18 0.58
C LYS A 157 -12.25 31.27 -0.26
N ALA A 158 -11.02 31.06 0.20
CA ALA A 158 -10.14 30.08 -0.42
C ALA A 158 -10.81 28.69 -0.33
N TYR A 159 -10.87 27.99 -1.46
CA TYR A 159 -11.27 26.59 -1.51
C TYR A 159 -10.09 25.74 -1.96
N ASN A 160 -10.02 24.54 -1.42
CA ASN A 160 -9.06 23.53 -1.82
C ASN A 160 -9.82 22.21 -1.94
N THR A 161 -9.76 21.61 -3.13
CA THR A 161 -10.38 20.30 -3.40
C THR A 161 -9.47 19.12 -3.02
N ALA A 162 -8.33 19.38 -2.36
CA ALA A 162 -7.48 18.35 -1.79
C ALA A 162 -8.27 17.49 -0.81
N GLY A 163 -8.54 16.24 -1.20
CA GLY A 163 -9.30 15.32 -0.38
C GLY A 163 -10.69 14.98 -0.86
N TYR A 164 -11.24 15.74 -1.81
CA TYR A 164 -12.64 15.62 -2.17
C TYR A 164 -12.93 14.36 -2.99
N ALA A 165 -13.95 13.62 -2.59
CA ALA A 165 -14.47 12.41 -3.26
C ALA A 165 -14.96 12.70 -4.69
N LEU A 166 -15.44 13.93 -4.92
CA LEU A 166 -15.88 14.44 -6.22
C LEU A 166 -14.97 15.60 -6.64
N LYS A 167 -14.57 15.65 -7.91
CA LYS A 167 -13.71 16.71 -8.43
C LYS A 167 -14.48 17.70 -9.26
N GLN A 168 -14.30 18.98 -8.98
CA GLN A 168 -14.76 20.06 -9.84
C GLN A 168 -13.55 20.84 -10.36
N TYR A 169 -13.42 20.92 -11.69
CA TYR A 169 -12.31 21.62 -12.34
C TYR A 169 -12.67 23.08 -12.61
N GLY A 170 -12.21 23.98 -11.75
CA GLY A 170 -12.62 25.39 -11.78
C GLY A 170 -14.03 25.61 -11.21
N LYS A 171 -14.41 26.89 -11.02
CA LYS A 171 -15.66 27.27 -10.34
C LYS A 171 -16.93 26.80 -11.07
N GLU A 172 -16.87 26.71 -12.40
CA GLU A 172 -17.98 26.30 -13.28
C GLU A 172 -17.78 24.93 -13.93
N GLY A 173 -16.71 24.20 -13.58
CA GLY A 173 -16.45 22.88 -14.15
C GLY A 173 -17.51 21.86 -13.80
N ALA A 174 -17.67 20.84 -14.65
CA ALA A 174 -18.49 19.69 -14.33
C ALA A 174 -17.90 18.93 -13.14
N VAL A 175 -18.76 18.50 -12.22
CA VAL A 175 -18.38 17.64 -11.11
C VAL A 175 -18.18 16.22 -11.65
N GLN A 176 -16.95 15.71 -11.56
CA GLN A 176 -16.57 14.37 -11.97
C GLN A 176 -16.47 13.44 -10.76
N SER A 177 -16.90 12.20 -10.95
CA SER A 177 -16.88 11.12 -9.96
C SER A 177 -16.06 9.93 -10.43
N MET A 178 -15.77 8.98 -9.54
CA MET A 178 -15.12 7.73 -9.95
C MET A 178 -15.96 6.92 -10.96
N ALA A 179 -17.30 7.01 -10.92
CA ALA A 179 -18.14 6.38 -11.94
C ALA A 179 -17.95 7.01 -13.33
N ASP A 180 -17.61 8.30 -13.41
CA ASP A 180 -17.29 8.96 -14.68
C ASP A 180 -15.97 8.44 -15.25
N SER A 181 -14.97 8.18 -14.42
CA SER A 181 -13.74 7.50 -14.85
C SER A 181 -14.01 6.11 -15.42
N PHE A 182 -14.88 5.31 -14.77
CA PHE A 182 -15.26 4.01 -15.32
C PHE A 182 -16.05 4.12 -16.62
N ALA A 183 -16.96 5.10 -16.73
CA ALA A 183 -17.70 5.34 -17.97
C ALA A 183 -16.75 5.76 -19.10
N LEU A 184 -15.79 6.64 -18.80
CA LEU A 184 -14.75 7.08 -19.70
C LEU A 184 -13.90 5.89 -20.17
N TYR A 185 -13.40 5.05 -19.26
CA TYR A 185 -12.64 3.85 -19.61
C TYR A 185 -13.43 2.89 -20.51
N ARG A 186 -14.72 2.66 -20.23
CA ARG A 186 -15.56 1.75 -21.05
C ARG A 186 -15.92 2.30 -22.41
N ALA A 187 -16.00 3.63 -22.55
CA ALA A 187 -16.37 4.27 -23.80
C ALA A 187 -15.23 4.36 -24.82
N HIS A 188 -14.08 3.72 -24.58
CA HIS A 188 -12.89 3.83 -25.44
C HIS A 188 -13.13 3.42 -26.90
N ASP A 189 -13.96 2.39 -27.14
CA ASP A 189 -14.30 1.88 -28.49
C ASP A 189 -15.09 2.87 -29.36
N VAL A 190 -15.71 3.89 -28.77
CA VAL A 190 -16.60 4.86 -29.44
C VAL A 190 -15.92 6.22 -29.63
N ARG A 191 -14.62 6.32 -29.32
CA ARG A 191 -13.88 7.58 -29.42
C ARG A 191 -13.27 7.77 -30.79
N ASP A 192 -13.27 9.02 -31.24
CA ASP A 192 -12.62 9.42 -32.50
C ASP A 192 -11.08 9.51 -32.39
N SER A 193 -10.51 9.44 -31.19
CA SER A 193 -9.07 9.53 -30.95
C SER A 193 -8.54 8.52 -29.92
N VAL A 194 -7.34 8.00 -30.18
CA VAL A 194 -6.55 7.18 -29.25
C VAL A 194 -5.72 8.13 -28.36
N PRO A 195 -5.65 7.90 -27.03
CA PRO A 195 -4.81 8.67 -26.12
C PRO A 195 -3.34 8.57 -26.50
N ASP A 196 -2.55 9.54 -26.04
CA ASP A 196 -1.11 9.50 -26.22
C ASP A 196 -0.53 8.20 -25.64
N PRO A 197 0.36 7.50 -26.37
CA PRO A 197 0.99 6.29 -25.86
C PRO A 197 1.73 6.57 -24.56
N VAL A 198 1.48 5.72 -23.57
CA VAL A 198 2.21 5.77 -22.30
C VAL A 198 3.51 5.00 -22.43
N SER A 199 4.58 5.56 -21.88
CA SER A 199 5.93 4.96 -21.91
C SER A 199 6.32 4.38 -20.56
N GLU A 200 7.35 3.53 -20.54
CA GLU A 200 7.84 2.94 -19.30
C GLU A 200 8.32 3.99 -18.29
N PRO A 201 7.87 3.93 -17.01
CA PRO A 201 8.29 4.86 -15.99
C PRO A 201 9.73 4.58 -15.56
N VAL A 202 10.39 5.62 -15.08
CA VAL A 202 11.76 5.58 -14.54
C VAL A 202 11.78 4.75 -13.25
N SER A 203 11.88 3.43 -13.37
CA SER A 203 11.91 2.51 -12.23
C SER A 203 12.83 1.33 -12.49
N PHE A 204 13.79 1.13 -11.60
CA PHE A 204 14.77 0.04 -11.69
C PHE A 204 14.44 -1.15 -10.77
N LEU A 205 13.39 -1.04 -9.94
CA LEU A 205 13.00 -2.12 -9.06
C LEU A 205 12.32 -3.23 -9.87
N VAL A 206 12.70 -4.47 -9.59
CA VAL A 206 12.13 -5.68 -10.23
C VAL A 206 11.58 -6.62 -9.17
N ILE A 207 12.47 -7.08 -8.29
CA ILE A 207 12.17 -8.15 -7.32
C ILE A 207 10.92 -7.85 -6.48
N PRO A 208 10.73 -6.64 -5.92
CA PRO A 208 9.56 -6.35 -5.11
C PRO A 208 8.23 -6.34 -5.89
N PHE A 209 8.27 -6.15 -7.21
CA PHE A 209 7.08 -6.14 -8.08
C PHE A 209 6.72 -7.53 -8.63
N LEU A 210 7.58 -8.54 -8.48
CA LEU A 210 7.34 -9.88 -9.01
C LEU A 210 5.98 -10.47 -8.62
N PRO A 211 5.47 -10.34 -7.38
CA PRO A 211 4.13 -10.82 -7.04
C PRO A 211 3.04 -10.19 -7.92
N GLY A 212 3.06 -8.86 -8.04
CA GLY A 212 2.11 -8.14 -8.89
C GLY A 212 2.23 -8.56 -10.36
N ALA A 213 3.46 -8.75 -10.84
CA ALA A 213 3.73 -9.12 -12.23
C ALA A 213 3.19 -10.52 -12.56
N VAL A 214 3.31 -11.48 -11.64
CA VAL A 214 2.68 -12.80 -11.78
C VAL A 214 1.16 -12.66 -11.89
N GLY A 215 0.55 -11.80 -11.07
CA GLY A 215 -0.89 -11.53 -11.14
C GLY A 215 -1.34 -10.93 -12.47
N MET A 216 -0.57 -9.97 -13.01
CA MET A 216 -0.85 -9.38 -14.33
C MET A 216 -0.69 -10.41 -15.46
N ALA A 217 0.37 -11.22 -15.42
CA ALA A 217 0.57 -12.28 -16.40
C ALA A 217 -0.59 -13.28 -16.40
N LEU A 218 -1.04 -13.72 -15.22
CA LEU A 218 -2.21 -14.61 -15.09
C LEU A 218 -3.48 -13.95 -15.63
N ALA A 219 -3.71 -12.66 -15.35
CA ALA A 219 -4.88 -11.95 -15.86
C ALA A 219 -4.89 -11.90 -17.40
N ARG A 220 -3.75 -11.62 -18.03
CA ARG A 220 -3.65 -11.64 -19.50
C ARG A 220 -3.82 -13.04 -20.09
N LEU A 221 -3.28 -14.08 -19.45
CA LEU A 221 -3.48 -15.46 -19.88
C LEU A 221 -4.96 -15.87 -19.87
N LEU A 222 -5.75 -15.27 -18.98
CA LEU A 222 -7.21 -15.45 -18.93
C LEU A 222 -7.99 -14.53 -19.88
N GLY A 223 -7.30 -13.72 -20.69
CA GLY A 223 -7.91 -12.81 -21.67
C GLY A 223 -8.39 -11.48 -21.10
N PHE A 224 -7.99 -11.10 -19.87
CA PHE A 224 -8.33 -9.79 -19.33
C PHE A 224 -7.38 -8.69 -19.83
N GLY A 225 -7.93 -7.50 -20.10
CA GLY A 225 -7.17 -6.30 -20.48
C GLY A 225 -6.52 -5.57 -19.29
N ALA A 226 -6.12 -4.32 -19.49
CA ALA A 226 -5.38 -3.48 -18.55
C ALA A 226 -6.02 -3.39 -17.15
N LEU A 227 -7.33 -3.15 -17.08
CA LEU A 227 -8.04 -3.09 -15.79
C LEU A 227 -8.00 -4.44 -15.04
N GLY A 228 -8.10 -5.57 -15.77
CA GLY A 228 -7.97 -6.89 -15.16
C GLY A 228 -6.54 -7.19 -14.73
N CYS A 229 -5.53 -6.70 -15.45
CA CYS A 229 -4.14 -6.75 -15.02
C CYS A 229 -3.95 -6.02 -13.69
N LEU A 230 -4.51 -4.82 -13.53
CA LEU A 230 -4.44 -4.06 -12.28
C LEU A 230 -4.98 -4.86 -11.10
N TYR A 231 -6.21 -5.39 -11.21
CA TYR A 231 -6.82 -6.17 -10.13
C TYR A 231 -6.10 -7.51 -9.90
N GLY A 232 -5.71 -8.22 -10.97
CA GLY A 232 -4.93 -9.46 -10.87
C GLY A 232 -3.61 -9.24 -10.13
N GLY A 233 -2.89 -8.17 -10.46
CA GLY A 233 -1.67 -7.79 -9.77
C GLY A 233 -1.91 -7.40 -8.30
N ARG A 234 -2.94 -6.61 -7.98
CA ARG A 234 -3.32 -6.28 -6.59
C ARG A 234 -3.62 -7.53 -5.76
N ILE A 235 -4.36 -8.49 -6.31
CA ILE A 235 -4.73 -9.73 -5.61
C ILE A 235 -3.50 -10.58 -5.29
N ILE A 236 -2.58 -10.76 -6.25
CA ILE A 236 -1.37 -11.56 -5.99
C ILE A 236 -0.37 -10.81 -5.10
N ASN A 237 -0.29 -9.48 -5.19
CA ASN A 237 0.51 -8.70 -4.24
C ASN A 237 -0.04 -8.80 -2.81
N LEU A 238 -1.36 -8.72 -2.65
CA LEU A 238 -2.04 -8.95 -1.37
C LEU A 238 -1.81 -10.37 -0.85
N LEU A 239 -1.80 -11.37 -1.72
CA LEU A 239 -1.47 -12.74 -1.34
C LEU A 239 -0.04 -12.82 -0.80
N ALA A 240 0.95 -12.21 -1.47
CA ALA A 240 2.32 -12.15 -0.99
C ALA A 240 2.44 -11.47 0.38
N TYR A 241 1.79 -10.31 0.55
CA TYR A 241 1.67 -9.62 1.85
C TYR A 241 1.07 -10.54 2.92
N THR A 242 -0.05 -11.20 2.61
CA THR A 242 -0.76 -12.11 3.52
C THR A 242 0.14 -13.27 3.95
N LEU A 243 0.88 -13.89 3.01
CA LEU A 243 1.76 -15.01 3.31
C LEU A 243 2.92 -14.59 4.22
N LEU A 244 3.50 -13.41 4.00
CA LEU A 244 4.54 -12.86 4.89
C LEU A 244 3.99 -12.56 6.28
N CYS A 245 2.80 -11.96 6.37
CA CYS A 245 2.10 -11.74 7.64
C CYS A 245 1.76 -13.06 8.35
N ALA A 246 1.31 -14.08 7.62
CA ALA A 246 1.04 -15.40 8.14
C ALA A 246 2.30 -16.04 8.73
N LEU A 247 3.42 -15.94 8.01
CA LEU A 247 4.72 -16.41 8.48
C LEU A 247 5.17 -15.66 9.74
N ALA A 248 5.01 -14.34 9.77
CA ALA A 248 5.30 -13.52 10.94
C ALA A 248 4.46 -13.94 12.15
N LEU A 249 3.15 -14.10 11.99
CA LEU A 249 2.24 -14.55 13.05
C LEU A 249 2.54 -15.98 13.53
N ALA A 250 2.97 -16.86 12.62
CA ALA A 250 3.37 -18.22 12.94
C ALA A 250 4.69 -18.24 13.75
N LYS A 251 5.64 -17.38 13.40
CA LYS A 251 6.97 -17.32 14.03
C LYS A 251 7.02 -16.50 15.31
N ALA A 252 6.11 -15.55 15.50
CA ALA A 252 6.00 -14.75 16.72
C ALA A 252 5.70 -15.66 17.93
N GLU A 253 6.44 -15.52 19.02
CA GLU A 253 6.18 -16.23 20.28
C GLU A 253 5.48 -15.34 21.31
N ARG A 254 5.59 -14.02 21.15
CA ARG A 254 4.92 -13.02 22.00
C ARG A 254 4.16 -12.01 21.16
N TYR A 255 3.14 -11.38 21.75
CA TYR A 255 2.40 -10.26 21.17
C TYR A 255 1.69 -10.55 19.83
N ARG A 256 1.37 -11.82 19.53
CA ARG A 256 0.62 -12.19 18.30
C ARG A 256 -0.64 -11.34 18.05
N PRO A 257 -1.48 -11.02 19.06
CA PRO A 257 -2.63 -10.15 18.85
C PRO A 257 -2.25 -8.71 18.46
N ALA A 258 -1.13 -8.18 18.96
CA ALA A 258 -0.66 -6.84 18.61
C ALA A 258 -0.15 -6.80 17.16
N PHE A 259 0.60 -7.82 16.73
CA PHE A 259 0.98 -7.97 15.33
C PHE A 259 -0.23 -8.02 14.42
N ALA A 260 -1.22 -8.87 14.75
CA ALA A 260 -2.44 -8.98 13.96
C ALA A 260 -3.20 -7.64 13.89
N ALA A 261 -3.27 -6.89 15.00
CA ALA A 261 -3.90 -5.56 15.01
C ALA A 261 -3.19 -4.57 14.08
N ILE A 262 -1.85 -4.54 14.07
CA ILE A 262 -1.05 -3.67 13.20
C ILE A 262 -1.18 -4.09 11.72
N MET A 263 -1.17 -5.38 11.43
CA MET A 263 -1.34 -5.92 10.07
C MET A 263 -2.74 -5.65 9.51
N LEU A 264 -3.75 -5.58 10.38
CA LEU A 264 -5.14 -5.26 10.01
C LEU A 264 -5.44 -3.76 10.06
N LEU A 265 -4.47 -2.91 10.43
CA LEU A 265 -4.67 -1.46 10.29
C LEU A 265 -4.98 -1.15 8.83
N PRO A 266 -5.92 -0.24 8.56
CA PRO A 266 -6.36 -0.10 7.18
C PRO A 266 -5.28 0.48 6.26
N MET A 267 -4.23 1.13 6.81
CA MET A 267 -3.06 1.58 6.03
C MET A 267 -2.26 0.37 5.53
N SER A 268 -2.03 -0.60 6.40
CA SER A 268 -1.32 -1.83 6.08
C SER A 268 -2.07 -2.63 5.01
N LEU A 269 -3.41 -2.71 5.11
CA LEU A 269 -4.26 -3.37 4.13
C LEU A 269 -4.34 -2.58 2.81
N PHE A 270 -4.45 -1.26 2.86
CA PHE A 270 -4.45 -0.38 1.69
C PHE A 270 -3.17 -0.55 0.87
N MET A 271 -2.01 -0.50 1.53
CA MET A 271 -0.71 -0.74 0.87
C MET A 271 -0.60 -2.19 0.39
N GLY A 272 -0.98 -3.17 1.21
CA GLY A 272 -0.94 -4.59 0.87
C GLY A 272 -1.83 -4.95 -0.33
N ALA A 273 -2.94 -4.24 -0.52
CA ALA A 273 -3.92 -4.46 -1.57
C ALA A 273 -3.73 -3.56 -2.81
N SER A 274 -2.57 -2.91 -2.92
CA SER A 274 -2.19 -2.07 -4.07
C SER A 274 -1.12 -2.75 -4.92
N LEU A 275 -0.65 -2.10 -5.99
CA LEU A 275 0.56 -2.53 -6.71
C LEU A 275 1.87 -2.02 -6.12
N SER A 276 1.82 -1.39 -4.94
CA SER A 276 3.03 -0.92 -4.28
C SER A 276 3.93 -2.07 -3.84
N TYR A 277 5.24 -1.90 -4.06
CA TYR A 277 6.26 -2.78 -3.51
C TYR A 277 6.31 -2.77 -1.97
N ASP A 278 5.74 -1.74 -1.32
CA ASP A 278 5.70 -1.63 0.14
C ASP A 278 4.92 -2.78 0.79
N ALA A 279 4.01 -3.44 0.07
CA ALA A 279 3.33 -4.65 0.52
C ALA A 279 4.34 -5.71 1.01
N THR A 280 5.31 -6.07 0.18
CA THR A 280 6.31 -7.09 0.55
C THR A 280 7.28 -6.58 1.64
N LEU A 281 7.62 -5.29 1.62
CA LEU A 281 8.48 -4.68 2.64
C LEU A 281 7.83 -4.70 4.02
N LEU A 282 6.56 -4.29 4.13
CA LEU A 282 5.79 -4.34 5.37
C LEU A 282 5.73 -5.77 5.92
N GLY A 283 5.45 -6.75 5.05
CA GLY A 283 5.50 -8.17 5.42
C GLY A 283 6.86 -8.57 6.01
N CYS A 284 7.97 -8.14 5.39
CA CYS A 284 9.32 -8.39 5.89
C CYS A 284 9.59 -7.67 7.22
N TYR A 285 9.15 -6.42 7.41
CA TYR A 285 9.29 -5.72 8.69
C TYR A 285 8.57 -6.45 9.82
N TYR A 286 7.34 -6.89 9.58
CA TYR A 286 6.60 -7.66 10.58
C TYR A 286 7.26 -9.00 10.87
N LEU A 287 7.80 -9.68 9.84
CA LEU A 287 8.54 -10.92 10.02
C LEU A 287 9.80 -10.71 10.87
N MET A 288 10.60 -9.68 10.57
CA MET A 288 11.79 -9.34 11.35
C MET A 288 11.45 -9.06 12.81
N LEU A 289 10.44 -8.23 13.07
CA LEU A 289 9.95 -7.96 14.42
C LEU A 289 9.41 -9.20 15.13
N ALA A 290 8.67 -10.06 14.42
CA ALA A 290 8.16 -11.32 14.97
C ALA A 290 9.29 -12.26 15.39
N LEU A 291 10.36 -12.36 14.59
CA LEU A 291 11.52 -13.21 14.91
C LEU A 291 12.28 -12.71 16.15
N LEU A 292 12.33 -11.40 16.39
CA LEU A 292 12.89 -10.83 17.62
C LEU A 292 12.12 -11.22 18.89
N THR A 293 10.85 -11.65 18.77
CA THR A 293 10.07 -12.14 19.92
C THR A 293 10.36 -13.58 20.31
N ARG A 294 11.14 -14.31 19.49
CA ARG A 294 11.48 -15.72 19.76
C ARG A 294 12.47 -15.83 20.91
N LYS A 295 12.24 -16.80 21.79
CA LYS A 295 13.16 -17.14 22.89
C LYS A 295 14.45 -17.76 22.40
N GLU A 296 14.40 -18.50 21.30
CA GLU A 296 15.56 -19.21 20.77
C GLU A 296 15.76 -18.96 19.28
N TRP A 297 17.00 -18.62 18.94
CA TRP A 297 17.47 -18.39 17.57
C TRP A 297 18.34 -19.53 17.12
N ASN A 298 17.82 -20.35 16.21
CA ASN A 298 18.61 -21.34 15.49
C ASN A 298 19.10 -20.75 14.15
N THR A 299 19.90 -21.53 13.41
CA THR A 299 20.48 -21.11 12.12
C THR A 299 19.42 -20.73 11.09
N GLN A 300 18.25 -21.39 11.11
CA GLN A 300 17.16 -21.07 10.20
C GLN A 300 16.53 -19.71 10.54
N THR A 301 16.28 -19.42 11.81
CA THR A 301 15.75 -18.13 12.28
C THR A 301 16.70 -16.99 11.92
N ALA A 302 18.00 -17.17 12.19
CA ALA A 302 19.02 -16.19 11.81
C ALA A 302 19.06 -15.98 10.29
N GLY A 303 19.00 -17.06 9.50
CA GLY A 303 18.96 -17.01 8.04
C GLY A 303 17.75 -16.26 7.49
N ILE A 304 16.54 -16.55 7.98
CA ILE A 304 15.31 -15.86 7.55
C ILE A 304 15.39 -14.37 7.91
N TYR A 305 15.85 -14.03 9.11
CA TYR A 305 16.01 -12.63 9.53
C TYR A 305 17.00 -11.89 8.62
N THR A 306 18.19 -12.46 8.40
CA THR A 306 19.21 -11.88 7.52
C THR A 306 18.73 -11.73 6.09
N ALA A 307 18.03 -12.71 5.54
CA ALA A 307 17.44 -12.63 4.20
C ALA A 307 16.40 -11.49 4.11
N ALA A 308 15.55 -11.34 5.13
CA ALA A 308 14.59 -10.24 5.19
C ALA A 308 15.29 -8.87 5.27
N CYS A 309 16.38 -8.73 6.05
CA CYS A 309 17.18 -7.50 6.10
C CYS A 309 17.77 -7.14 4.73
N ILE A 310 18.30 -8.13 4.01
CA ILE A 310 18.87 -7.91 2.67
C ILE A 310 17.76 -7.50 1.70
N PHE A 311 16.62 -8.19 1.71
CA PHE A 311 15.49 -7.92 0.82
C PHE A 311 14.95 -6.50 0.96
N VAL A 312 14.73 -6.00 2.18
CA VAL A 312 14.18 -4.64 2.37
C VAL A 312 15.12 -3.54 1.85
N ASN A 313 16.43 -3.79 1.77
CA ASN A 313 17.39 -2.84 1.19
C ASN A 313 17.35 -2.81 -0.35
N ILE A 314 16.73 -3.79 -1.01
CA ILE A 314 16.52 -3.75 -2.47
C ILE A 314 15.64 -2.56 -2.84
N ALA A 315 14.55 -2.35 -2.11
CA ALA A 315 13.55 -1.32 -2.42
C ALA A 315 13.82 0.03 -1.75
N LYS A 316 14.36 0.04 -0.52
CA LYS A 316 14.71 1.28 0.20
C LYS A 316 16.16 1.21 0.69
N PRO A 317 17.13 1.48 -0.20
CA PRO A 317 18.55 1.43 0.13
C PRO A 317 18.91 2.45 1.22
N TYR A 318 19.97 2.16 1.99
CA TYR A 318 20.46 2.93 3.14
C TYR A 318 19.54 3.01 4.36
N LEU A 319 18.26 3.35 4.17
CA LEU A 319 17.29 3.49 5.26
C LEU A 319 17.15 2.18 6.04
N ASN A 320 17.26 1.05 5.35
CA ASN A 320 17.11 -0.26 5.94
C ASN A 320 18.41 -0.91 6.44
N LEU A 321 19.56 -0.24 6.36
CA LEU A 321 20.83 -0.81 6.83
C LEU A 321 20.82 -1.07 8.34
N LEU A 322 20.11 -0.25 9.11
CA LEU A 322 20.05 -0.37 10.57
C LEU A 322 19.27 -1.60 11.04
N TRP A 323 18.47 -2.24 10.18
CA TRP A 323 17.73 -3.46 10.52
C TRP A 323 18.61 -4.68 10.79
N VAL A 324 19.92 -4.60 10.52
CA VAL A 324 20.88 -5.67 10.90
C VAL A 324 21.26 -5.62 12.39
N LEU A 325 21.11 -4.46 13.05
CA LEU A 325 21.52 -4.25 14.44
C LEU A 325 20.62 -4.92 15.49
N PRO A 326 19.29 -5.03 15.33
CA PRO A 326 18.42 -5.68 16.32
C PRO A 326 18.78 -7.12 16.66
N ILE A 327 19.61 -7.81 15.85
CA ILE A 327 20.16 -9.12 16.21
C ILE A 327 20.94 -9.11 17.54
N PHE A 328 21.47 -7.95 17.94
CA PHE A 328 22.17 -7.78 19.22
C PHE A 328 21.23 -7.66 20.42
N LEU A 329 19.93 -7.41 20.20
CA LEU A 329 18.91 -7.43 21.25
C LEU A 329 18.63 -8.85 21.75
N VAL A 330 18.85 -9.87 20.91
CA VAL A 330 18.70 -11.29 21.28
C VAL A 330 19.80 -11.65 22.28
N ALA A 331 19.49 -12.17 23.46
CA ALA A 331 20.52 -12.42 24.48
C ALA A 331 21.51 -13.52 24.05
N LYS A 332 22.74 -13.51 24.58
CA LYS A 332 23.76 -14.54 24.25
C LYS A 332 23.26 -15.96 24.55
N ARG A 333 22.49 -16.13 25.63
CA ARG A 333 21.91 -17.41 26.05
C ARG A 333 20.79 -17.93 25.12
N GLU A 334 20.22 -17.04 24.32
CA GLU A 334 19.09 -17.31 23.41
C GLU A 334 19.59 -17.65 21.98
N TRP A 335 20.90 -17.59 21.78
CA TRP A 335 21.55 -17.78 20.49
C TRP A 335 22.12 -19.19 20.34
N HIS A 336 21.49 -19.98 19.47
CA HIS A 336 21.87 -21.37 19.15
C HIS A 336 22.15 -21.57 17.64
N ALA A 337 22.27 -20.48 16.87
CA ALA A 337 22.62 -20.56 15.46
C ALA A 337 24.10 -20.88 15.27
N LYS A 338 24.43 -21.51 14.14
CA LYS A 338 25.82 -21.75 13.74
C LYS A 338 26.55 -20.41 13.55
N GLY A 339 27.69 -20.24 14.21
CA GLY A 339 28.46 -18.99 14.17
C GLY A 339 28.03 -17.96 15.23
N ARG A 340 28.84 -16.92 15.41
CA ARG A 340 28.60 -15.88 16.42
C ARG A 340 27.67 -14.80 15.89
N ARG A 341 26.83 -14.18 16.74
CA ARG A 341 25.94 -13.06 16.39
C ARG A 341 26.61 -11.94 15.56
N PRO A 342 27.83 -11.47 15.90
CA PRO A 342 28.49 -10.43 15.09
C PRO A 342 28.79 -10.88 13.66
N LEU A 343 29.04 -12.18 13.42
CA LEU A 343 29.27 -12.69 12.05
C LEU A 343 27.99 -12.63 11.21
N TRP A 344 26.82 -12.91 11.82
CA TRP A 344 25.53 -12.75 11.15
C TRP A 344 25.17 -11.28 10.92
N ALA A 345 25.49 -10.40 11.87
CA ALA A 345 25.34 -8.96 11.70
C ALA A 345 26.23 -8.44 10.57
N LEU A 346 27.51 -8.85 10.53
CA LEU A 346 28.46 -8.48 9.49
C LEU A 346 28.07 -9.05 8.13
N GLY A 347 27.65 -10.32 8.07
CA GLY A 347 27.18 -10.94 6.84
C GLY A 347 25.90 -10.28 6.32
N GLY A 348 24.95 -9.98 7.21
CA GLY A 348 23.72 -9.25 6.86
C GLY A 348 24.00 -7.82 6.42
N PHE A 349 24.91 -7.12 7.10
CA PHE A 349 25.34 -5.78 6.69
C PHE A 349 26.06 -5.81 5.34
N GLY A 350 26.99 -6.74 5.15
CA GLY A 350 27.70 -6.93 3.88
C GLY A 350 26.74 -7.25 2.73
N GLY A 351 25.77 -8.13 2.95
CA GLY A 351 24.73 -8.44 1.96
C GLY A 351 23.81 -7.25 1.66
N ALA A 352 23.35 -6.54 2.69
CA ALA A 352 22.49 -5.36 2.53
C ALA A 352 23.24 -4.20 1.84
N MET A 353 24.52 -4.02 2.17
CA MET A 353 25.39 -3.03 1.53
C MET A 353 25.67 -3.43 0.08
N ALA A 354 25.96 -4.70 -0.21
CA ALA A 354 26.19 -5.17 -1.57
C ALA A 354 24.95 -4.93 -2.46
N VAL A 355 23.76 -5.24 -1.96
CA VAL A 355 22.50 -4.93 -2.66
C VAL A 355 22.32 -3.43 -2.85
N THR A 356 22.57 -2.63 -1.81
CA THR A 356 22.47 -1.16 -1.89
C THR A 356 23.39 -0.59 -2.96
N LEU A 357 24.66 -1.02 -2.96
CA LEU A 357 25.66 -0.61 -3.95
C LEU A 357 25.31 -1.09 -5.36
N LEU A 358 24.74 -2.29 -5.49
CA LEU A 358 24.26 -2.79 -6.77
C LEU A 358 23.10 -1.93 -7.31
N THR A 359 22.14 -1.58 -6.45
CA THR A 359 21.03 -0.69 -6.80
C THR A 359 21.52 0.70 -7.22
N GLU A 360 22.48 1.27 -6.48
CA GLU A 360 23.09 2.57 -6.83
C GLU A 360 23.91 2.51 -8.12
N TRP A 361 24.70 1.45 -8.30
CA TRP A 361 25.46 1.22 -9.53
C TRP A 361 24.53 1.10 -10.72
N TYR A 362 23.48 0.28 -10.60
CA TYR A 362 22.48 0.12 -11.66
C TYR A 362 21.78 1.44 -11.96
N GLY A 363 21.36 2.19 -10.94
CA GLY A 363 20.80 3.53 -11.11
C GLY A 363 21.79 4.53 -11.75
N THR A 364 23.10 4.38 -11.54
CA THR A 364 24.13 5.23 -12.18
C THR A 364 24.32 4.85 -13.64
N ALA A 365 24.49 3.56 -13.94
CA ALA A 365 24.59 3.05 -15.30
C ALA A 365 23.33 3.42 -16.12
N PHE A 366 22.17 3.35 -15.47
CA PHE A 366 20.91 3.76 -16.02
C PHE A 366 20.86 5.23 -16.43
N ARG A 367 21.23 6.15 -15.53
CA ARG A 367 21.28 7.61 -15.83
C ARG A 367 22.34 7.97 -16.86
N TYR A 368 23.44 7.19 -16.94
CA TYR A 368 24.45 7.37 -17.98
C TYR A 368 23.89 7.09 -19.38
N ASN A 369 23.10 6.03 -19.52
CA ASN A 369 22.47 5.66 -20.80
C ASN A 369 21.26 6.55 -21.16
N TYR A 370 20.61 7.13 -20.15
CA TYR A 370 19.46 8.02 -20.32
C TYR A 370 19.69 9.36 -19.62
N PRO A 371 20.45 10.30 -20.23
CA PRO A 371 20.86 11.56 -19.59
C PRO A 371 19.70 12.49 -19.20
N MET A 372 18.50 12.28 -19.78
CA MET A 372 17.28 13.00 -19.42
C MET A 372 16.75 12.62 -18.03
N ILE A 373 17.25 11.51 -17.46
CA ILE A 373 16.84 11.00 -16.16
C ILE A 373 17.80 11.54 -15.09
N GLU A 374 17.39 12.61 -14.42
CA GLU A 374 18.18 13.19 -13.34
C GLU A 374 18.08 12.37 -12.04
N ARG A 375 19.13 12.42 -11.21
CA ARG A 375 19.02 11.95 -9.82
C ARG A 375 18.04 12.88 -9.11
N GLN A 376 17.05 12.34 -8.41
CA GLN A 376 16.14 13.15 -7.58
C GLN A 376 17.00 13.89 -6.52
N GLY A 377 17.09 15.22 -6.64
CA GLY A 377 18.01 16.08 -5.86
C GLY A 377 19.27 16.58 -6.60
N GLY A 378 19.52 16.14 -7.83
CA GLY A 378 20.66 16.56 -8.65
C GLY A 378 22.01 15.95 -8.23
N SER A 379 23.07 16.30 -8.97
CA SER A 379 24.47 15.92 -8.67
C SER A 379 25.07 16.66 -7.48
N THR A 380 24.40 17.71 -7.00
CA THR A 380 24.80 18.54 -5.86
C THR A 380 24.37 17.96 -4.51
N VAL A 381 23.49 16.94 -4.49
CA VAL A 381 23.05 16.29 -3.26
C VAL A 381 24.06 15.22 -2.84
N ASN A 382 24.87 15.58 -1.84
CA ASN A 382 25.81 14.68 -1.20
C ASN A 382 25.30 14.24 0.19
N GLY A 383 24.95 12.97 0.33
CA GLY A 383 24.44 12.41 1.60
C GLY A 383 25.42 12.53 2.77
N GLY A 384 26.74 12.51 2.50
CA GLY A 384 27.77 12.72 3.51
C GLY A 384 27.82 14.17 4.00
N GLU A 385 27.69 15.14 3.11
CA GLU A 385 27.61 16.56 3.47
C GLU A 385 26.31 16.89 4.21
N GLN A 386 25.19 16.29 3.80
CA GLN A 386 23.92 16.39 4.52
C GLN A 386 24.01 15.81 5.93
N LEU A 387 24.61 14.63 6.09
CA LEU A 387 24.83 14.03 7.41
C LEU A 387 25.76 14.91 8.26
N ALA A 388 26.86 15.41 7.69
CA ALA A 388 27.76 16.31 8.39
C ALA A 388 27.05 17.61 8.81
N PHE A 389 26.17 18.15 7.97
CA PHE A 389 25.35 19.32 8.29
C PHE A 389 24.40 19.04 9.47
N VAL A 390 23.68 17.91 9.43
CA VAL A 390 22.77 17.48 10.51
C VAL A 390 23.52 17.35 11.83
N LEU A 391 24.68 16.68 11.82
CA LEU A 391 25.51 16.48 13.01
C LEU A 391 26.11 17.79 13.55
N ARG A 392 26.47 18.73 12.67
CA ARG A 392 26.98 20.05 13.07
C ARG A 392 25.89 21.01 13.56
N ASN A 393 24.62 20.79 13.18
CA ASN A 393 23.51 21.69 13.46
C ASN A 393 22.33 20.96 14.13
N PRO A 394 22.51 20.37 15.33
CA PRO A 394 21.47 19.56 15.96
C PRO A 394 20.22 20.36 16.31
N LEU A 395 20.38 21.59 16.85
CA LEU A 395 19.23 22.44 17.20
C LEU A 395 18.43 22.87 15.96
N ARG A 396 19.11 23.22 14.87
CA ARG A 396 18.44 23.59 13.61
C ARG A 396 17.71 22.40 13.00
N THR A 397 18.29 21.20 13.10
CA THR A 397 17.64 19.98 12.62
C THR A 397 16.41 19.65 13.45
N ILE A 398 16.48 19.75 14.78
CA ILE A 398 15.32 19.56 15.67
C ILE A 398 14.24 20.61 15.36
N ALA A 399 14.62 21.87 15.17
CA ALA A 399 13.69 22.94 14.81
C ALA A 399 13.03 22.67 13.45
N ALA A 400 13.76 22.16 12.47
CA ALA A 400 13.20 21.76 11.18
C ALA A 400 12.19 20.62 11.34
N PHE A 401 12.52 19.56 12.09
CA PHE A 401 11.56 18.47 12.36
C PHE A 401 10.32 18.96 13.11
N TRP A 402 10.50 19.82 14.10
CA TRP A 402 9.38 20.40 14.84
C TRP A 402 8.52 21.33 13.98
N GLY A 403 9.16 22.12 13.11
CA GLY A 403 8.50 22.96 12.12
C GLY A 403 7.65 22.13 11.16
N THR A 404 8.20 21.05 10.61
CA THR A 404 7.45 20.13 9.74
C THR A 404 6.27 19.48 10.47
N LEU A 405 6.43 19.09 11.75
CA LEU A 405 5.30 18.60 12.54
C LEU A 405 4.22 19.68 12.68
N GLY A 406 4.58 20.92 13.00
CA GLY A 406 3.65 22.03 13.09
C GLY A 406 2.93 22.35 11.77
N GLU A 407 3.68 22.40 10.66
CA GLU A 407 3.13 22.65 9.31
C GLU A 407 2.17 21.57 8.82
N ASN A 408 2.30 20.35 9.35
CA ASN A 408 1.44 19.21 8.99
C ASN A 408 0.40 18.89 10.08
N ASP A 409 0.09 19.83 10.97
CA ASP A 409 -0.86 19.66 12.07
C ASP A 409 -0.56 18.42 12.94
N PHE A 410 0.72 18.14 13.14
CA PHE A 410 1.25 16.96 13.84
C PHE A 410 0.77 15.63 13.25
N PHE A 411 0.35 15.65 11.98
CA PHE A 411 -0.33 14.53 11.32
C PHE A 411 -1.59 14.07 12.07
N ILE A 412 -2.13 14.91 12.98
CA ILE A 412 -3.37 14.66 13.70
C ILE A 412 -4.50 14.69 12.67
N GLY A 413 -5.35 13.68 12.73
CA GLY A 413 -6.38 13.47 11.72
C GLY A 413 -5.89 12.71 10.49
N GLN A 414 -4.58 12.60 10.20
CA GLN A 414 -4.06 11.84 9.04
C GLN A 414 -4.04 10.31 9.25
N LEU A 415 -4.05 9.85 10.49
CA LEU A 415 -4.23 8.44 10.86
C LEU A 415 -5.67 8.00 10.58
N GLY A 416 -5.91 7.49 9.37
CA GLY A 416 -7.24 7.06 8.91
C GLY A 416 -7.68 7.68 7.58
N LEU A 417 -6.92 8.65 7.05
CA LEU A 417 -7.24 9.33 5.80
C LEU A 417 -6.64 8.58 4.61
N PHE A 418 -6.95 7.29 4.38
CA PHE A 418 -6.42 6.40 3.32
C PHE A 418 -6.56 6.95 1.87
N GLY A 419 -6.00 8.11 1.57
CA GLY A 419 -6.49 9.03 0.56
C GLY A 419 -7.84 9.72 0.90
N TRP A 420 -8.24 9.83 2.17
CA TRP A 420 -9.62 10.20 2.55
C TRP A 420 -9.71 11.47 3.39
N LYS A 421 -9.32 12.64 2.85
CA LYS A 421 -9.44 13.95 3.53
C LYS A 421 -10.91 14.43 3.74
N ASP A 422 -11.90 13.55 3.56
CA ASP A 422 -13.30 13.91 3.34
C ASP A 422 -14.32 13.35 4.35
N LEU A 423 -13.87 12.65 5.40
CA LEU A 423 -14.78 12.32 6.50
C LEU A 423 -14.91 13.53 7.44
N LEU A 424 -15.63 14.55 6.98
CA LEU A 424 -16.29 15.50 7.87
C LEU A 424 -17.23 14.70 8.77
N LEU A 425 -16.94 14.69 10.08
CA LEU A 425 -17.92 14.41 11.12
C LEU A 425 -18.83 15.64 11.30
#